data_AF-A0A645E622-F1
#
_entry.id   AF-A0A645E622-F1
#
_cell.length_a   1.000
_cell.length_b   1.000
_cell.length_c   1.000
_cell.angle_alpha   90.00
_cell.angle_beta   90.00
_cell.angle_gamma   90.00
#
_symmetry.space_group_name_H-M   'P 1'
#
loop_
_entity.id
_entity.type
_entity.pdbx_description
1 polymer ?
#
loop_
_entity_poly.entity_id
_entity_poly.type
_entity_poly.pdbx_seq_one_letter_code
_entity_poly.pdbx_strand_id
1 'polypeptide(L)'
;MNLKILKLFFLATVAGIILRISDYAIAYALIKSTGELSAIANTVGVILSIVAVVIIGMKLRKEYDRKMFIKAATVLVVYSIVIFTIERIAQYFNSYSLITYRLCIPTEMFFPIDLLLMQINIAGIPTWVLFIPSLFAPYLFVLFGKKSTNSNSDVLSI
;
A
#
# COMPACT_ATOMS: atom_id res chain seq x y z
N MET A 1 -11.94 13.34 -15.93
CA MET A 1 -11.01 12.41 -15.25
C MET A 1 -11.20 11.01 -15.82
N ASN A 2 -10.14 10.31 -16.22
CA ASN A 2 -10.28 8.96 -16.81
C ASN A 2 -10.61 7.96 -15.69
N LEU A 3 -11.83 7.40 -15.69
CA LEU A 3 -12.33 6.42 -14.70
C LEU A 3 -11.37 5.25 -14.48
N LYS A 4 -10.59 4.90 -15.51
CA LYS A 4 -9.57 3.88 -15.38
C LYS A 4 -8.50 4.25 -14.35
N ILE A 5 -8.10 5.51 -14.19
CA ILE A 5 -7.09 5.91 -13.19
C ILE A 5 -7.57 5.58 -11.76
N LEU A 6 -8.86 5.78 -11.48
CA LEU A 6 -9.46 5.50 -10.17
C LEU A 6 -9.66 4.01 -9.87
N LYS A 7 -9.62 3.13 -10.88
CA LYS A 7 -9.85 1.70 -10.68
C LYS A 7 -8.79 1.06 -9.77
N LEU A 8 -7.55 1.57 -9.80
CA LEU A 8 -6.51 1.14 -8.87
C LEU A 8 -6.85 1.56 -7.42
N PHE A 9 -7.29 2.81 -7.25
CA PHE A 9 -7.72 3.33 -5.95
C PHE A 9 -8.87 2.52 -5.35
N PHE A 10 -9.87 2.19 -6.17
CA PHE A 10 -11.01 1.38 -5.74
C PHE A 10 -10.57 -0.04 -5.35
N LEU A 11 -9.73 -0.69 -6.16
CA LEU A 11 -9.19 -2.02 -5.84
C LEU A 11 -8.34 -2.01 -4.56
N ALA A 12 -7.54 -0.97 -4.35
CA ALA A 12 -6.76 -0.77 -3.13
C ALA A 12 -7.67 -0.61 -1.91
N THR A 13 -8.78 0.13 -2.05
CA THR A 13 -9.79 0.29 -0.99
C THR A 13 -10.42 -1.06 -0.63
N VAL A 14 -10.82 -1.86 -1.63
CA VAL A 14 -11.39 -3.19 -1.40
C VAL A 14 -10.38 -4.11 -0.71
N ALA A 15 -9.12 -4.12 -1.17
CA ALA A 15 -8.07 -4.90 -0.52
C ALA A 15 -7.83 -4.46 0.92
N GLY A 16 -7.80 -3.16 1.19
CA GLY A 16 -7.65 -2.64 2.54
C GLY A 16 -8.78 -3.07 3.47
N ILE A 17 -10.03 -3.09 3.00
CA ILE A 17 -11.17 -3.61 3.79
C ILE A 17 -10.95 -5.09 4.15
N ILE A 18 -10.55 -5.91 3.18
CA ILE A 18 -10.31 -7.36 3.39
C ILE A 18 -9.16 -7.58 4.38
N LEU A 19 -8.07 -6.83 4.25
CA LEU A 19 -6.92 -6.91 5.15
C LEU A 19 -7.32 -6.55 6.57
N ARG A 20 -8.08 -5.46 6.74
CA ARG A 20 -8.52 -4.99 8.05
C ARG A 20 -9.46 -5.97 8.75
N ILE A 21 -10.37 -6.60 8.00
CA ILE A 21 -11.21 -7.69 8.54
C ILE A 21 -10.32 -8.86 8.98
N SER A 22 -9.29 -9.18 8.21
CA SER A 22 -8.33 -10.24 8.52
C SER A 22 -7.54 -9.90 9.79
N ASP A 23 -7.05 -8.67 9.93
CA ASP A 23 -6.35 -8.18 11.12
C ASP A 23 -7.22 -8.20 12.37
N TYR A 24 -8.50 -7.82 12.27
CA TYR A 24 -9.45 -7.95 13.37
C TYR A 24 -9.66 -9.41 13.80
N ALA A 25 -9.76 -10.33 12.85
CA ALA A 25 -9.89 -11.76 13.14
C ALA A 25 -8.64 -12.33 13.83
N ILE A 26 -7.46 -11.92 13.37
CA ILE A 26 -6.17 -12.30 13.95
C ILE A 26 -6.04 -11.72 15.37
N ALA A 27 -6.33 -10.43 15.57
CA ALA A 27 -6.30 -9.78 16.87
C ALA A 27 -7.26 -10.44 17.88
N TYR A 28 -8.45 -10.84 17.43
CA TYR A 28 -9.39 -11.57 18.25
C TYR A 28 -8.86 -12.96 18.68
N ALA A 29 -8.18 -13.67 17.77
CA ALA A 29 -7.52 -14.94 18.09
C ALA A 29 -6.33 -14.76 19.05
N LEU A 30 -5.59 -13.64 18.93
CA LEU A 30 -4.43 -13.31 19.78
C LEU A 30 -4.80 -13.05 21.24
N ILE A 31 -5.91 -12.35 21.51
CA ILE A 31 -6.37 -12.08 22.89
C ILE A 31 -6.62 -13.39 23.66
N LYS A 32 -6.82 -14.49 22.94
CA LYS A 32 -7.09 -15.83 23.49
C LYS A 32 -5.83 -16.68 23.69
N SER A 33 -4.63 -16.20 23.33
CA SER A 33 -3.38 -16.97 23.26
C SER A 33 -2.18 -16.21 23.84
N THR A 34 -1.25 -16.93 24.46
CA THR A 34 -0.03 -16.37 25.08
C THR A 34 1.03 -15.97 24.05
N GLY A 35 1.34 -14.67 23.95
CA GLY A 35 2.62 -14.06 23.52
C GLY A 35 3.20 -14.38 22.13
N GLU A 36 3.52 -15.65 21.85
CA GLU A 36 4.27 -16.11 20.66
C GLU A 36 3.49 -15.88 19.35
N LEU A 37 2.17 -15.81 19.44
CA LEU A 37 1.29 -15.71 18.29
C LEU A 37 1.32 -14.31 17.64
N SER A 38 1.85 -13.28 18.33
CA SER A 38 2.00 -11.92 17.79
C SER A 38 2.98 -11.83 16.61
N ALA A 39 4.06 -12.61 16.62
CA ALA A 39 5.02 -12.64 15.52
C ALA A 39 4.42 -13.35 14.28
N ILE A 40 3.65 -14.41 14.52
CA ILE A 40 2.93 -15.16 13.49
C ILE A 40 1.86 -14.27 12.84
N ALA A 41 1.09 -13.54 13.64
CA ALA A 41 0.09 -12.58 13.19
C ALA A 41 0.68 -11.52 12.24
N ASN A 42 1.81 -10.92 12.62
CA ASN A 42 2.49 -9.94 11.76
C ASN A 42 2.92 -10.56 10.42
N THR A 43 3.45 -11.79 10.46
CA THR A 43 3.87 -12.52 9.25
C THR A 43 2.68 -12.77 8.30
N VAL A 44 1.53 -13.15 8.84
CA VAL A 44 0.30 -13.38 8.04
C VAL A 44 -0.17 -12.08 7.37
N GLY A 45 -0.20 -10.95 8.09
CA GLY A 45 -0.59 -9.66 7.54
C GLY A 45 0.32 -9.18 6.39
N VAL A 46 1.64 -9.41 6.53
CA VAL A 46 2.64 -9.14 5.47
C VAL A 46 2.33 -9.98 4.22
N ILE A 47 2.13 -11.30 4.39
CA ILE A 47 1.84 -12.22 3.28
C ILE A 47 0.56 -11.81 2.56
N LEU A 48 -0.53 -11.53 3.30
CA LEU A 48 -1.81 -11.12 2.73
C LEU A 48 -1.68 -9.83 1.91
N SER A 49 -0.90 -8.86 2.40
CA SER A 49 -0.67 -7.60 1.68
C SER A 49 0.14 -7.80 0.41
N ILE A 50 1.20 -8.62 0.44
CA ILE A 50 1.97 -8.98 -0.75
C ILE A 50 1.05 -9.65 -1.78
N VAL A 51 0.26 -10.63 -1.35
CA VAL A 51 -0.71 -11.33 -2.21
C VAL A 51 -1.72 -10.35 -2.81
N ALA A 52 -2.24 -9.41 -2.02
CA ALA A 52 -3.17 -8.39 -2.51
C ALA A 52 -2.55 -7.49 -3.58
N VAL A 53 -1.33 -6.99 -3.36
CA VAL A 53 -0.59 -6.18 -4.34
C VAL A 53 -0.34 -6.97 -5.63
N VAL A 54 0.09 -8.23 -5.52
CA VAL A 54 0.33 -9.09 -6.68
C VAL A 54 -0.96 -9.35 -7.48
N ILE A 55 -2.06 -9.70 -6.81
CA ILE A 55 -3.35 -9.96 -7.46
C ILE A 55 -3.86 -8.71 -8.19
N ILE A 56 -3.84 -7.55 -7.52
CA ILE A 56 -4.27 -6.27 -8.12
C ILE A 56 -3.38 -5.91 -9.32
N GLY A 57 -2.05 -6.01 -9.15
CA GLY A 57 -1.08 -5.73 -10.20
C GLY A 57 -1.28 -6.62 -11.43
N MET A 58 -1.43 -7.93 -11.23
CA MET A 58 -1.70 -8.89 -12.31
C MET A 58 -3.04 -8.63 -13.00
N LYS A 59 -4.09 -8.30 -12.26
CA LYS A 59 -5.42 -7.99 -12.82
C LYS A 59 -5.36 -6.75 -13.71
N LEU A 60 -4.70 -5.68 -13.24
CA LEU A 60 -4.60 -4.43 -13.97
C LEU A 60 -3.58 -4.47 -15.11
N ARG A 61 -2.58 -5.35 -15.07
CA ARG A 61 -1.58 -5.55 -16.15
C ARG A 61 -2.22 -5.84 -17.52
N LYS A 62 -3.42 -6.41 -17.55
CA LYS A 62 -4.16 -6.67 -18.79
C LYS A 62 -4.66 -5.39 -19.46
N GLU A 63 -4.93 -4.35 -18.67
CA GLU A 63 -5.60 -3.12 -19.12
C GLU A 63 -4.69 -1.88 -19.07
N TYR A 64 -3.60 -1.91 -18.30
CA TYR A 64 -2.77 -0.75 -18.00
C TYR A 64 -1.38 -0.86 -18.62
N ASP A 65 -0.98 0.20 -19.31
CA ASP A 65 0.41 0.45 -19.65
C ASP A 65 1.19 1.03 -18.47
N ARG A 66 2.53 1.01 -18.56
CA ARG A 66 3.40 1.59 -17.53
C ARG A 66 3.06 3.05 -17.20
N LYS A 67 2.75 3.88 -18.21
CA LYS A 67 2.32 5.28 -18.02
C LYS A 67 0.99 5.38 -17.25
N MET A 68 0.09 4.43 -17.47
CA MET A 68 -1.21 4.35 -16.79
C MET A 68 -1.04 4.00 -15.32
N PHE A 69 -0.17 3.02 -15.02
CA PHE A 69 0.19 2.65 -13.66
C PHE A 69 0.81 3.82 -12.91
N ILE A 70 1.72 4.58 -13.53
CA ILE A 70 2.30 5.79 -12.90
C ILE A 70 1.19 6.76 -12.51
N LYS A 71 0.31 7.13 -13.44
CA LYS A 71 -0.79 8.08 -13.15
C LYS A 71 -1.71 7.59 -12.03
N ALA A 72 -2.08 6.32 -12.05
CA ALA A 72 -2.95 5.72 -11.03
C ALA A 72 -2.25 5.62 -9.66
N ALA A 73 -0.98 5.24 -9.64
CA ALA A 73 -0.16 5.21 -8.43
C ALA A 73 0.02 6.61 -7.86
N THR A 74 0.24 7.64 -8.69
CA THR A 74 0.35 9.03 -8.23
C THR A 74 -0.91 9.48 -7.50
N VAL A 75 -2.10 9.09 -7.94
CA VAL A 75 -3.35 9.41 -7.22
C VAL A 75 -3.35 8.80 -5.82
N LEU A 76 -2.96 7.52 -5.70
CA LEU A 76 -2.83 6.86 -4.40
C LEU A 76 -1.75 7.50 -3.54
N VAL A 77 -0.58 7.86 -4.09
CA VAL A 77 0.50 8.52 -3.34
C VAL A 77 0.05 9.87 -2.80
N VAL A 78 -0.59 10.70 -3.63
CA VAL A 78 -1.13 11.99 -3.19
C VAL A 78 -2.16 11.78 -2.08
N TYR A 79 -3.04 10.80 -2.22
CA TYR A 79 -3.98 10.42 -1.17
C TYR A 79 -3.26 10.00 0.12
N SER A 80 -2.25 9.11 0.03
CA SER A 80 -1.45 8.67 1.17
C SER A 80 -0.80 9.83 1.91
N ILE A 81 -0.22 10.79 1.17
CA ILE A 81 0.40 12.00 1.76
C ILE A 81 -0.65 12.83 2.49
N VAL A 82 -1.80 13.09 1.85
CA VAL A 82 -2.88 13.89 2.46
C VAL A 82 -3.39 13.23 3.73
N ILE A 83 -3.68 11.91 3.70
CA ILE A 83 -4.15 11.19 4.88
C ILE A 83 -3.10 11.14 5.98
N PHE A 84 -1.83 10.91 5.62
CA PHE A 84 -0.73 10.95 6.58
C PHE A 84 -0.64 12.32 7.27
N THR A 85 -0.74 13.41 6.52
CA THR A 85 -0.74 14.77 7.10
C THR A 85 -1.94 14.99 8.03
N ILE A 86 -3.15 14.59 7.61
CA ILE A 86 -4.35 14.69 8.44
C ILE A 86 -4.19 13.88 9.74
N GLU A 87 -3.66 12.65 9.64
CA GLU A 87 -3.40 11.79 10.79
C GLU A 87 -2.40 12.44 11.75
N ARG A 88 -1.31 13.03 11.24
CA ARG A 88 -0.32 13.72 12.10
C ARG A 88 -0.90 14.94 12.79
N ILE A 89 -1.70 15.74 12.08
CA ILE A 89 -2.40 16.88 12.67
C ILE A 89 -3.37 16.39 13.76
N ALA A 90 -4.16 15.37 13.47
CA ALA A 90 -5.14 14.83 14.43
C ALA A 90 -4.45 14.24 15.67
N GLN A 91 -3.32 13.55 15.52
CA GLN A 91 -2.52 13.06 16.64
C GLN A 91 -1.94 14.20 17.47
N TYR A 92 -1.42 15.25 16.81
CA TYR A 92 -0.87 16.43 17.49
C TYR A 92 -1.90 17.15 18.36
N PHE A 93 -3.14 17.30 17.86
CA PHE A 93 -4.25 17.92 18.60
C PHE A 93 -5.02 16.95 19.50
N ASN A 94 -4.57 15.69 19.62
CA ASN A 94 -5.26 14.62 20.35
C ASN A 94 -6.74 14.43 19.92
N SER A 95 -7.04 14.76 18.67
CA SER A 95 -8.36 14.66 18.04
C SER A 95 -8.47 13.44 17.11
N TYR A 96 -7.56 12.47 17.28
CA TYR A 96 -7.54 11.26 16.47
C TYR A 96 -8.83 10.47 16.69
N SER A 97 -9.57 10.27 15.60
CA SER A 97 -10.92 9.70 15.64
C SER A 97 -11.02 8.46 14.76
N LEU A 98 -12.10 7.68 14.97
CA LEU A 98 -12.40 6.53 14.13
C LEU A 98 -12.52 6.91 12.64
N ILE A 99 -12.95 8.14 12.34
CA ILE A 99 -13.03 8.66 10.96
C ILE A 99 -11.62 8.78 10.37
N THR A 100 -10.68 9.36 11.12
CA THR A 100 -9.28 9.48 10.72
C THR A 100 -8.68 8.11 10.45
N TYR A 101 -8.93 7.15 11.36
CA TYR A 101 -8.50 5.76 11.19
C TYR A 101 -9.11 5.07 9.96
N ARG A 102 -10.35 5.39 9.57
CA ARG A 102 -11.01 4.83 8.38
C ARG A 102 -10.48 5.42 7.07
N LEU A 103 -9.93 6.62 7.08
CA LEU A 103 -9.34 7.22 5.87
C LEU A 103 -8.09 6.47 5.40
N CYS A 104 -7.42 5.71 6.27
CA CYS A 104 -6.25 4.90 5.93
C CYS A 104 -6.58 3.60 5.16
N ILE A 105 -7.87 3.26 4.98
CA ILE A 105 -8.28 2.00 4.31
C ILE A 105 -7.63 1.81 2.92
N PRO A 106 -7.60 2.80 2.01
CA PRO A 106 -7.01 2.62 0.68
C PRO A 106 -5.49 2.38 0.70
N THR A 107 -4.82 2.68 1.80
CA THR A 107 -3.37 2.56 1.97
C THR A 107 -2.95 1.40 2.87
N GLU A 108 -3.93 0.72 3.48
CA GLU A 108 -3.72 -0.37 4.45
C GLU A 108 -2.85 -1.51 3.89
N MET A 109 -2.99 -1.83 2.59
CA MET A 109 -2.18 -2.88 1.94
C MET A 109 -0.68 -2.58 1.86
N PHE A 110 -0.26 -1.36 2.23
CA PHE A 110 1.14 -0.98 2.31
C PHE A 110 1.65 -0.91 3.74
N PHE A 111 0.79 -1.06 4.74
CA PHE A 111 1.16 -0.98 6.16
C PHE A 111 2.26 -1.97 6.57
N PRO A 112 2.38 -3.18 5.98
CA PRO A 112 3.53 -4.04 6.28
C PRO A 112 4.90 -3.42 5.96
N ILE A 113 4.97 -2.47 5.04
CA ILE A 113 6.21 -1.72 4.77
C ILE A 113 6.55 -0.86 5.99
N ASP A 114 5.56 -0.24 6.64
CA ASP A 114 5.78 0.51 7.89
C ASP A 114 6.29 -0.42 8.99
N LEU A 115 5.71 -1.61 9.14
CA LEU A 115 6.15 -2.59 10.14
C LEU A 115 7.60 -3.05 9.92
N LEU A 116 8.01 -3.23 8.66
CA LEU A 116 9.40 -3.54 8.31
C LEU A 116 10.33 -2.35 8.61
N LEU A 117 9.90 -1.13 8.30
CA LEU A 117 10.68 0.09 8.53
C LEU A 117 10.82 0.41 10.03
N MET A 118 9.83 0.10 10.86
CA MET A 118 9.91 0.23 12.33
C MET A 118 10.96 -0.69 12.95
N GLN A 119 11.33 -1.81 12.31
CA GLN A 119 12.40 -2.68 12.80
C GLN A 119 13.79 -2.04 12.65
N ILE A 120 13.90 -1.01 11.81
CA ILE A 120 15.13 -0.26 11.62
C ILE A 120 15.26 0.74 12.77
N ASN A 121 15.88 0.32 13.87
CA ASN A 121 16.14 1.21 15.00
C ASN A 121 17.32 2.15 14.69
N ILE A 122 17.02 3.36 14.21
CA ILE A 122 18.03 4.41 13.99
C ILE A 122 17.94 5.43 15.13
N ALA A 123 18.95 5.42 16.00
CA ALA A 123 19.04 6.34 17.13
C ALA A 123 18.95 7.81 16.64
N GLY A 124 18.05 8.58 17.28
CA GLY A 124 17.88 10.00 17.00
C GLY A 124 16.96 10.34 15.82
N ILE A 125 16.42 9.36 15.09
CA ILE A 125 15.44 9.61 14.03
C ILE A 125 14.01 9.42 14.59
N PRO A 126 13.12 10.42 14.45
CA PRO A 126 11.72 10.25 14.82
C PRO A 126 11.07 9.13 14.00
N THR A 127 10.36 8.21 14.66
CA THR A 127 9.75 7.03 14.02
C THR A 127 8.83 7.37 12.85
N TRP A 128 8.19 8.53 12.85
CA TRP A 128 7.33 8.96 11.75
C TRP A 128 8.08 9.20 10.43
N VAL A 129 9.37 9.58 10.50
CA VAL A 129 10.22 9.79 9.31
C VAL A 129 10.43 8.46 8.59
N LEU A 130 10.46 7.35 9.33
CA LEU A 130 10.59 6.00 8.77
C LEU A 130 9.36 5.59 7.95
N PHE A 131 8.22 6.28 8.07
CA PHE A 131 7.03 6.00 7.24
C PHE A 131 7.02 6.76 5.91
N ILE A 132 7.89 7.75 5.72
CA ILE A 132 7.92 8.52 4.46
C ILE A 132 8.13 7.62 3.23
N PRO A 133 9.03 6.62 3.24
CA PRO A 133 9.20 5.71 2.10
C PRO A 133 7.93 4.92 1.76
N SER A 134 7.12 4.53 2.74
CA SER A 134 5.91 3.74 2.50
C SER A 134 4.81 4.53 1.79
N LEU A 135 4.81 5.86 1.91
CA LEU A 135 3.89 6.74 1.18
C LEU A 135 4.02 6.58 -0.35
N PHE A 136 5.21 6.15 -0.81
CA PHE A 136 5.51 5.91 -2.23
C PHE A 136 5.32 4.46 -2.67
N ALA A 137 4.92 3.56 -1.76
CA ALA A 137 4.65 2.16 -2.05
C ALA A 137 3.65 1.89 -3.18
N PRO A 138 2.64 2.76 -3.47
CA PRO A 138 1.80 2.57 -4.64
C PRO A 138 2.57 2.51 -5.97
N TYR A 139 3.78 3.06 -6.06
CA TYR A 139 4.61 2.93 -7.25
C TYR A 139 5.14 1.51 -7.49
N LEU A 140 5.05 0.59 -6.52
CA LEU A 140 5.32 -0.83 -6.73
C LEU A 140 4.43 -1.42 -7.85
N PHE A 141 3.23 -0.86 -8.07
CA PHE A 141 2.37 -1.29 -9.18
C PHE A 141 2.97 -1.03 -10.57
N VAL A 142 3.93 -0.10 -10.69
CA VAL A 142 4.63 0.18 -11.95
C VAL A 142 5.42 -1.04 -12.43
N LEU A 143 5.84 -1.94 -11.52
CA LEU A 143 6.53 -3.18 -11.85
C LEU A 143 5.67 -4.14 -12.70
N PHE A 144 4.33 -4.01 -12.63
CA PHE A 144 3.41 -4.82 -13.42
C PHE A 144 3.11 -4.22 -14.81
N GLY A 145 3.55 -2.97 -15.07
CA GLY A 145 3.35 -2.31 -16.34
C GLY A 145 4.12 -2.99 -17.47
N LYS A 146 3.45 -3.27 -18.60
CA LYS A 146 4.14 -3.73 -19.81
C LYS A 146 5.17 -2.68 -20.23
N LYS A 147 6.41 -3.12 -20.45
CA LYS A 147 7.43 -2.29 -21.09
C LYS A 147 6.99 -2.09 -22.54
N SER A 148 6.96 -0.85 -23.02
CA SER A 148 6.84 -0.58 -24.44
C SER A 148 8.06 -1.21 -25.09
N THR A 149 7.88 -2.34 -25.76
CA THR A 149 8.82 -2.84 -26.75
C THR A 149 8.79 -1.83 -27.88
N ASN A 150 9.76 -0.93 -27.92
CA ASN A 150 10.12 -0.29 -29.18
C ASN A 150 10.57 -1.43 -30.10
N SER A 151 9.68 -1.83 -30.99
CA SER A 151 10.01 -2.68 -32.13
C SER A 151 10.86 -1.84 -33.08
N ASN A 152 12.15 -1.69 -32.79
CA ASN A 152 13.12 -1.42 -33.85
C ASN A 152 13.43 -2.77 -34.50
N SER A 153 12.49 -3.23 -35.31
CA SER A 153 12.65 -4.31 -36.26
C SER A 153 12.40 -3.73 -37.64
N ASP A 154 13.19 -2.73 -38.02
CA ASP A 154 13.31 -2.25 -39.40
C ASP A 154 14.66 -1.52 -39.49
N VAL A 155 15.39 -1.81 -40.57
CA VAL A 155 16.74 -1.33 -40.90
C VAL A 155 17.89 -2.06 -40.20
N LEU A 156 18.20 -3.26 -40.69
CA LEU A 156 19.54 -3.64 -41.19
C LEU A 156 19.44 -5.01 -41.88
N SER A 157 18.77 -5.01 -43.03
CA SER A 157 19.02 -5.94 -44.13
C SER A 157 19.51 -5.12 -45.31
N ILE A 158 20.81 -4.84 -45.34
CA ILE A 158 21.57 -4.51 -46.55
C ILE A 158 22.86 -5.30 -46.45
#